data_AF-A0A4Y9UR86-F1
#
_entry.id   AF-A0A4Y9UR86-F1
#
_cell.length_a   1.000
_cell.length_b   1.000
_cell.length_c   1.000
_cell.angle_alpha   90.00
_cell.angle_beta   90.00
_cell.angle_gamma   90.00
#
_symmetry.space_group_name_H-M   'P 1'
#
loop_
_entity.id
_entity.type
_entity.pdbx_description
1 polymer ?
#
loop_
_entity_poly.entity_id
_entity_poly.type
_entity_poly.pdbx_seq_one_letter_code
_entity_poly.pdbx_strand_id
1 'polypeptide(L)'
;MPHDLKWGAQLHYHECWTGQKPQDLVCRPTTKSSRSQVEGGRMIEEPPEAKHYRDVQRLALTRLRDLEIALQHRLSTPLKYRMVSQAQAAPAEKAYFLWNNAGAILPQPVFDAATTRSMIYNQSAAARQLEAFLQVSGVIVLELCRAAIRHFEAREIAASYMMIRSMVERIANVAALEDALQDFARATASPEKPSEPLILAADKIGKALYGTRLDWLKLSNSDLRTTAKEDLTYVRKQLTMDVSARNVLSSMDKLDKRIRGIRVSYDVLCEFLHPNVGDLYSATLKATSYSDAFGTRHVIREIGLGAKDSSTALDLMAVMSQVLAISCEAIQLLPSIMAELDALSKKANDMAKGFAHVVRKNHKTLFRKDDLCPCLSGMTIRKCR
;
A
#
# COMPACT_ATOMS: atom_id res chain seq x y z
N MET A 1 30.74 32.48 24.13
CA MET A 1 29.30 32.65 24.39
C MET A 1 28.63 31.28 24.25
N PRO A 2 28.08 30.68 25.31
CA PRO A 2 27.28 29.47 25.18
C PRO A 2 25.80 29.85 25.00
N HIS A 3 25.17 29.31 23.96
CA HIS A 3 23.72 29.40 23.74
C HIS A 3 23.03 28.23 24.44
N ASP A 4 22.29 28.53 25.50
CA ASP A 4 21.28 27.67 26.10
C ASP A 4 20.06 27.60 25.17
N LEU A 5 19.70 26.39 24.73
CA LEU A 5 18.42 26.11 24.06
C LEU A 5 17.50 25.35 25.01
N LYS A 6 16.61 26.10 25.68
CA LYS A 6 15.44 25.57 26.39
C LYS A 6 14.35 25.24 25.38
N TRP A 7 14.04 23.95 25.21
CA TRP A 7 12.82 23.52 24.52
C TRP A 7 11.69 23.37 25.55
N GLY A 8 10.87 24.41 25.68
CA GLY A 8 9.57 24.34 26.35
C GLY A 8 8.48 24.37 25.30
N ALA A 9 7.90 23.23 24.96
CA ALA A 9 6.67 23.16 24.17
C ALA A 9 5.51 22.85 25.11
N GLN A 10 4.79 23.89 25.52
CA GLN A 10 3.46 23.76 26.14
C GLN A 10 2.45 23.48 25.03
N LEU A 11 1.92 22.26 25.00
CA LEU A 11 0.73 21.92 24.22
C LEU A 11 -0.50 22.39 25.01
N HIS A 12 -1.07 23.52 24.61
CA HIS A 12 -2.37 23.96 25.10
C HIS A 12 -3.48 23.20 24.37
N TYR A 13 -4.14 22.28 25.06
CA TYR A 13 -5.44 21.75 24.66
C TYR A 13 -6.51 22.77 25.08
N HIS A 14 -7.22 23.36 24.11
CA HIS A 14 -8.43 24.14 24.35
C HIS A 14 -9.66 23.27 24.06
N GLU A 15 -10.40 22.89 25.10
CA GLU A 15 -11.79 22.45 24.97
C GLU A 15 -12.72 23.59 25.39
N CYS A 16 -13.66 23.93 24.52
CA CYS A 16 -14.70 24.93 24.77
C CYS A 16 -15.64 24.46 25.89
N TRP A 17 -15.82 25.33 26.89
CA TRP A 17 -16.78 25.12 27.98
C TRP A 17 -17.91 26.15 27.87
N THR A 18 -19.16 25.70 27.82
CA THR A 18 -20.36 26.53 28.05
C THR A 18 -20.82 26.32 29.48
N GLY A 19 -20.82 27.39 30.26
CA GLY A 19 -20.90 27.32 31.72
C GLY A 19 -22.28 27.12 32.34
N GLN A 20 -22.26 26.72 33.61
CA GLN A 20 -23.22 27.07 34.66
C GLN A 20 -22.59 26.83 36.04
N LYS A 21 -23.02 27.61 37.05
CA LYS A 21 -22.40 27.73 38.39
C LYS A 21 -22.70 26.52 39.30
N PRO A 22 -21.79 26.13 40.22
CA PRO A 22 -22.05 25.06 41.18
C PRO A 22 -22.74 25.58 42.46
N GLN A 23 -23.66 24.77 43.02
CA GLN A 23 -24.11 24.85 44.41
C GLN A 23 -23.52 23.66 45.19
N ASP A 24 -23.14 23.93 46.43
CA ASP A 24 -22.32 23.10 47.31
C ASP A 24 -22.87 21.70 47.59
N LEU A 25 -22.06 20.67 47.35
CA LEU A 25 -22.27 19.32 47.88
C LEU A 25 -20.95 18.71 48.35
N VAL A 26 -20.91 18.37 49.64
CA VAL A 26 -19.79 17.75 50.34
C VAL A 26 -19.65 16.28 49.90
N CYS A 27 -18.57 15.95 49.18
CA CYS A 27 -18.23 14.57 48.83
C CYS A 27 -17.39 13.90 49.95
N ARG A 28 -17.89 12.80 50.51
CA ARG A 28 -17.08 11.85 51.30
C ARG A 28 -16.44 10.82 50.36
N PRO A 29 -15.14 10.48 50.50
CA PRO A 29 -14.51 9.46 49.69
C PRO A 29 -14.81 8.07 50.24
N THR A 30 -15.42 7.21 49.43
CA THR A 30 -15.42 5.75 49.66
C THR A 30 -14.38 5.11 48.77
N THR A 31 -13.21 4.82 49.35
CA THR A 31 -12.22 3.92 48.76
C THR A 31 -12.68 2.48 48.96
N LYS A 32 -13.20 1.83 47.91
CA LYS A 32 -13.27 0.36 47.85
C LYS A 32 -12.26 -0.16 46.85
N SER A 33 -11.22 -0.78 47.41
CA SER A 33 -10.23 -1.61 46.74
C SER A 33 -10.93 -2.77 46.01
N SER A 34 -10.75 -2.84 44.68
CA SER A 34 -11.30 -3.91 43.85
C SER A 34 -10.43 -5.16 43.93
N ARG A 35 -10.70 -6.01 44.94
CA ARG A 35 -10.52 -7.45 44.81
C ARG A 35 -11.81 -8.01 44.21
N SER A 36 -11.66 -8.90 43.24
CA SER A 36 -12.73 -9.66 42.59
C SER A 36 -13.71 -10.25 43.62
N GLN A 37 -14.84 -9.59 43.81
CA GLN A 37 -15.99 -10.16 44.50
C GLN A 37 -17.02 -10.56 43.46
N VAL A 38 -17.32 -11.86 43.45
CA VAL A 38 -18.55 -12.42 42.92
C VAL A 38 -19.67 -11.98 43.88
N GLU A 39 -20.15 -10.75 43.73
CA GLU A 39 -21.36 -10.29 44.41
C GLU A 39 -22.56 -10.49 43.48
N GLY A 40 -23.30 -11.58 43.75
CA GLY A 40 -24.72 -11.69 43.44
C GLY A 40 -25.11 -11.81 41.98
N GLY A 41 -24.82 -12.94 41.32
CA GLY A 41 -25.68 -13.61 40.31
C GLY A 41 -26.22 -12.82 39.10
N ARG A 42 -25.92 -11.54 38.95
CA ARG A 42 -26.21 -10.75 37.75
C ARG A 42 -25.01 -10.86 36.85
N MET A 43 -25.18 -11.49 35.70
CA MET A 43 -24.25 -11.31 34.60
C MET A 43 -24.15 -9.80 34.35
N ILE A 44 -22.98 -9.23 34.59
CA ILE A 44 -22.70 -7.85 34.19
C ILE A 44 -22.77 -7.87 32.67
N GLU A 45 -23.84 -7.29 32.12
CA GLU A 45 -23.98 -7.16 30.67
C GLU A 45 -22.82 -6.33 30.13
N GLU A 46 -22.23 -6.82 29.04
CA GLU A 46 -21.15 -6.09 28.40
C GLU A 46 -21.68 -4.77 27.81
N PRO A 47 -20.93 -3.65 27.94
CA PRO A 47 -21.26 -2.41 27.25
C PRO A 47 -21.46 -2.60 25.73
N PRO A 48 -22.48 -1.96 25.12
CA PRO A 48 -22.78 -2.11 23.69
C PRO A 48 -21.60 -1.85 22.76
N GLU A 49 -20.74 -0.87 23.08
CA GLU A 49 -19.57 -0.49 22.27
C GLU A 49 -18.49 -1.58 22.29
N ALA A 50 -18.26 -2.19 23.45
CA ALA A 50 -17.31 -3.30 23.59
C ALA A 50 -17.80 -4.54 22.83
N LYS A 51 -19.11 -4.83 22.91
CA LYS A 51 -19.75 -5.90 22.13
C LYS A 51 -19.63 -5.64 20.63
N HIS A 52 -19.98 -4.43 20.19
CA HIS A 52 -19.91 -4.03 18.79
C HIS A 52 -18.49 -4.15 18.25
N TYR A 53 -17.48 -3.68 19.00
CA TYR A 53 -16.08 -3.82 18.61
C TYR A 53 -15.67 -5.29 18.42
N ARG A 54 -16.09 -6.18 19.33
CA ARG A 54 -15.78 -7.61 19.18
C ARG A 54 -16.46 -8.23 17.96
N ASP A 55 -17.68 -7.84 17.67
CA ASP A 55 -18.39 -8.32 16.48
C ASP A 55 -17.72 -7.83 15.18
N VAL A 56 -17.31 -6.56 15.14
CA VAL A 56 -16.55 -6.00 14.01
C VAL A 56 -15.16 -6.64 13.88
N GLN A 57 -14.46 -6.89 14.99
CA GLN A 57 -13.18 -7.60 14.99
C GLN A 57 -13.34 -9.03 14.46
N ARG A 58 -14.41 -9.74 14.85
CA ARG A 58 -14.73 -11.07 14.32
C ARG A 58 -14.98 -11.03 12.82
N LEU A 59 -15.76 -10.05 12.36
CA LEU A 59 -15.99 -9.81 10.93
C LEU A 59 -14.66 -9.56 10.20
N ALA A 60 -13.79 -8.71 10.75
CA ALA A 60 -12.48 -8.42 10.17
C ALA A 60 -11.62 -9.69 10.05
N LEU A 61 -11.58 -10.52 11.09
CA LEU A 61 -10.90 -11.82 11.04
C LEU A 61 -11.45 -12.74 9.95
N THR A 62 -12.78 -12.80 9.79
CA THR A 62 -13.40 -13.55 8.69
C THR A 62 -12.95 -13.00 7.34
N ARG A 63 -12.97 -11.67 7.14
CA ARG A 63 -12.56 -11.06 5.85
C ARG A 63 -11.08 -11.24 5.54
N LEU A 64 -10.23 -11.20 6.56
CA LEU A 64 -8.82 -11.50 6.40
C LEU A 64 -8.62 -12.96 5.97
N ARG A 65 -9.32 -13.92 6.60
CA ARG A 65 -9.23 -15.34 6.20
C ARG A 65 -9.75 -15.59 4.79
N ASP A 66 -10.86 -14.95 4.41
CA ASP A 66 -11.39 -15.02 3.04
C ASP A 66 -10.33 -14.51 2.02
N LEU A 67 -9.68 -13.38 2.33
CA LEU A 67 -8.64 -12.79 1.49
C LEU A 67 -7.38 -13.68 1.44
N GLU A 68 -6.96 -14.25 2.57
CA GLU A 68 -5.84 -15.20 2.64
C GLU A 68 -6.06 -16.37 1.68
N ILE A 69 -7.24 -16.99 1.73
CA ILE A 69 -7.59 -18.12 0.86
C ILE A 69 -7.55 -17.70 -0.61
N ALA A 70 -8.17 -16.57 -0.95
CA ALA A 70 -8.21 -16.06 -2.32
C ALA A 70 -6.79 -15.80 -2.87
N LEU A 71 -5.93 -15.17 -2.07
CA LEU A 71 -4.55 -14.87 -2.47
C LEU A 71 -3.67 -16.12 -2.51
N GLN A 72 -3.82 -17.06 -1.57
CA GLN A 72 -3.04 -18.30 -1.56
C GLN A 72 -3.31 -19.15 -2.80
N HIS A 73 -4.57 -19.25 -3.22
CA HIS A 73 -4.93 -19.94 -4.46
C HIS A 73 -4.25 -19.28 -5.67
N ARG A 74 -4.35 -17.95 -5.78
CA ARG A 74 -3.73 -17.15 -6.85
C ARG A 74 -2.21 -17.30 -6.90
N LEU A 75 -1.55 -17.32 -5.75
CA LEU A 75 -0.08 -17.28 -5.61
C LEU A 75 0.55 -18.67 -5.52
N SER A 76 -0.24 -19.74 -5.74
CA SER A 76 0.22 -21.13 -5.70
C SER A 76 1.38 -21.43 -6.65
N THR A 77 1.51 -20.68 -7.74
CA THR A 77 2.60 -20.81 -8.71
C THR A 77 3.53 -19.60 -8.65
N PRO A 78 4.84 -19.80 -8.39
CA PRO A 78 5.81 -18.71 -8.44
C PRO A 78 5.91 -18.09 -9.84
N LEU A 79 5.85 -16.76 -9.91
CA LEU A 79 6.07 -16.03 -11.16
C LEU A 79 7.56 -15.96 -11.50
N LYS A 80 7.94 -16.51 -12.66
CA LYS A 80 9.26 -16.27 -13.25
C LYS A 80 9.25 -14.96 -14.03
N TYR A 81 9.66 -13.89 -13.35
CA TYR A 81 9.71 -12.56 -13.94
C TYR A 81 11.05 -12.31 -14.65
N ARG A 82 11.00 -12.02 -15.96
CA ARG A 82 12.16 -11.70 -16.79
C ARG A 82 11.99 -10.30 -17.37
N MET A 83 13.05 -9.51 -17.27
CA MET A 83 13.17 -8.20 -17.88
C MET A 83 14.55 -8.03 -18.52
N VAL A 84 14.66 -7.10 -19.45
CA VAL A 84 15.97 -6.63 -19.94
C VAL A 84 16.36 -5.38 -19.16
N SER A 85 17.68 -5.19 -19.00
CA SER A 85 18.23 -4.03 -18.31
C SER A 85 17.71 -2.74 -18.95
N GLN A 86 16.96 -1.96 -18.19
CA GLN A 86 16.42 -0.67 -18.64
C GLN A 86 17.54 0.31 -19.00
N ALA A 87 18.71 0.21 -18.36
CA ALA A 87 19.86 1.05 -18.65
C ALA A 87 20.37 0.87 -20.10
N GLN A 88 20.25 -0.35 -20.64
CA GLN A 88 20.66 -0.65 -22.02
C GLN A 88 19.57 -0.34 -23.04
N ALA A 89 18.30 -0.58 -22.70
CA ALA A 89 17.23 -0.59 -23.69
C ALA A 89 16.36 0.69 -23.72
N ALA A 90 16.14 1.33 -22.58
CA ALA A 90 15.21 2.46 -22.47
C ALA A 90 15.64 3.71 -23.26
N PRO A 91 16.93 4.11 -23.30
CA PRO A 91 17.35 5.28 -24.07
C PRO A 91 17.05 5.15 -25.56
N ALA A 92 17.32 3.99 -26.14
CA ALA A 92 17.08 3.71 -27.56
C ALA A 92 15.58 3.66 -27.90
N GLU A 93 14.78 2.98 -27.07
CA GLU A 93 13.32 2.92 -27.25
C GLU A 93 12.69 4.30 -27.21
N LYS A 94 13.08 5.12 -26.23
CA LYS A 94 12.52 6.46 -26.05
C LYS A 94 12.95 7.42 -27.16
N ALA A 95 14.21 7.34 -27.61
CA ALA A 95 14.67 8.10 -28.77
C ALA A 95 13.88 7.75 -30.04
N TYR A 96 13.65 6.46 -30.29
CA TYR A 96 12.82 6.01 -31.42
C TYR A 96 11.37 6.49 -31.32
N PHE A 97 10.77 6.39 -30.14
CA PHE A 97 9.39 6.87 -29.90
C PHE A 97 9.24 8.38 -30.12
N LEU A 98 10.18 9.19 -29.60
CA LEU A 98 10.18 10.64 -29.79
C LEU A 98 10.34 11.02 -31.26
N TRP A 99 11.25 10.35 -31.98
CA TRP A 99 11.43 10.54 -33.41
C TRP A 99 10.14 10.25 -34.19
N ASN A 100 9.48 9.13 -33.90
CA ASN A 100 8.23 8.74 -34.56
C ASN A 100 7.09 9.73 -34.28
N ASN A 101 6.99 10.24 -33.04
CA ASN A 101 5.96 11.21 -32.66
C ASN A 101 6.22 12.64 -33.15
N ALA A 102 7.48 13.00 -33.39
CA ALA A 102 7.85 14.25 -34.04
C ALA A 102 7.61 14.22 -35.57
N GLY A 103 6.87 13.23 -36.08
CA GLY A 103 6.58 13.07 -37.51
C GLY A 103 7.78 12.64 -38.34
N ALA A 104 8.80 12.04 -37.73
CA ALA A 104 10.03 11.62 -38.40
C ALA A 104 10.75 12.75 -39.16
N ILE A 105 10.60 14.00 -38.71
CA ILE A 105 11.20 15.19 -39.35
C ILE A 105 12.73 15.21 -39.21
N LEU A 106 13.27 14.57 -38.15
CA LEU A 106 14.70 14.41 -37.94
C LEU A 106 15.21 13.09 -38.54
N PRO A 107 16.53 12.93 -38.78
CA PRO A 107 17.10 11.64 -39.18
C PRO A 107 16.74 10.54 -38.18
N GLN A 108 16.40 9.35 -38.69
CA GLN A 108 16.10 8.20 -37.86
C GLN A 108 17.30 7.89 -36.95
N PRO A 109 17.10 7.68 -35.64
CA PRO A 109 18.17 7.26 -34.75
C PRO A 109 18.83 5.97 -35.25
N VAL A 110 20.15 5.99 -35.41
CA VAL A 110 20.93 4.80 -35.80
C VAL A 110 21.45 4.13 -34.53
N PHE A 111 21.20 2.84 -34.42
CA PHE A 111 21.63 2.02 -33.29
C PHE A 111 22.45 0.83 -33.78
N ASP A 112 23.43 0.41 -32.98
CA ASP A 112 24.10 -0.86 -33.24
C ASP A 112 23.13 -2.07 -33.07
N ALA A 113 23.58 -3.25 -33.49
CA ALA A 113 22.77 -4.47 -33.44
C ALA A 113 22.36 -4.84 -32.00
N ALA A 114 23.22 -4.61 -31.01
CA ALA A 114 22.96 -4.98 -29.62
C ALA A 114 21.92 -4.06 -28.97
N THR A 115 21.97 -2.77 -29.29
CA THR A 115 21.05 -1.72 -28.84
C THR A 115 19.69 -1.92 -29.50
N THR A 116 19.65 -2.16 -30.82
CA THR A 116 18.41 -2.50 -31.53
C THR A 116 17.76 -3.75 -30.94
N ARG A 117 18.55 -4.79 -30.69
CA ARG A 117 18.06 -6.04 -30.07
C ARG A 117 17.50 -5.79 -28.67
N SER A 118 18.19 -4.99 -27.85
CA SER A 118 17.75 -4.63 -26.49
C SER A 118 16.45 -3.84 -26.49
N MET A 119 16.33 -2.86 -27.40
CA MET A 119 15.10 -2.08 -27.61
C MET A 119 13.92 -3.01 -27.93
N ILE A 120 14.09 -3.99 -28.82
CA ILE A 120 13.04 -4.95 -29.18
C ILE A 120 12.58 -5.78 -27.97
N TYR A 121 13.50 -6.18 -27.08
CA TYR A 121 13.11 -6.86 -25.83
C TYR A 121 12.32 -5.93 -24.89
N ASN A 122 12.64 -4.63 -24.87
CA ASN A 122 12.02 -3.69 -23.94
C ASN A 122 10.56 -3.40 -24.24
N GLN A 123 10.15 -3.57 -25.49
CA GLN A 123 8.78 -3.33 -25.95
C GLN A 123 7.73 -4.18 -25.22
N SER A 124 8.15 -5.31 -24.63
CA SER A 124 7.28 -6.18 -23.82
C SER A 124 7.40 -5.92 -22.31
N ALA A 125 8.28 -5.02 -21.86
CA ALA A 125 8.61 -4.83 -20.46
C ALA A 125 7.39 -4.39 -19.64
N ALA A 126 6.61 -3.41 -20.12
CA ALA A 126 5.44 -2.91 -19.41
C ALA A 126 4.39 -4.00 -19.14
N ALA A 127 4.15 -4.90 -20.11
CA ALA A 127 3.22 -6.02 -19.95
C ALA A 127 3.70 -7.00 -18.86
N ARG A 128 5.00 -7.33 -18.86
CA ARG A 128 5.59 -8.19 -17.81
C ARG A 128 5.60 -7.51 -16.45
N GLN A 129 5.85 -6.20 -16.41
CA GLN A 129 5.84 -5.41 -15.17
C GLN A 129 4.45 -5.36 -14.54
N LEU A 130 3.38 -5.28 -15.35
CA LEU A 130 2.01 -5.31 -14.82
C LEU A 130 1.69 -6.66 -14.16
N GLU A 131 2.09 -7.77 -14.79
CA GLU A 131 1.96 -9.10 -14.16
C GLU A 131 2.79 -9.21 -12.88
N ALA A 132 4.04 -8.72 -12.89
CA ALA A 132 4.90 -8.71 -11.72
C ALA A 132 4.33 -7.85 -10.58
N PHE A 133 3.74 -6.69 -10.90
CA PHE A 133 3.06 -5.84 -9.93
C PHE A 133 1.95 -6.59 -9.21
N LEU A 134 1.13 -7.34 -9.93
CA LEU A 134 0.04 -8.12 -9.34
C LEU A 134 0.56 -9.25 -8.44
N GLN A 135 1.62 -9.93 -8.86
CA GLN A 135 2.25 -10.97 -8.04
C GLN A 135 2.84 -10.37 -6.76
N VAL A 136 3.65 -9.30 -6.87
CA VAL A 136 4.29 -8.65 -5.72
C VAL A 136 3.25 -8.11 -4.76
N SER A 137 2.22 -7.43 -5.27
CA SER A 137 1.13 -6.90 -4.44
C SER A 137 0.39 -8.01 -3.72
N GLY A 138 0.08 -9.11 -4.40
CA GLY A 138 -0.56 -10.27 -3.79
C GLY A 138 0.28 -10.90 -2.69
N VAL A 139 1.58 -11.12 -2.91
CA VAL A 139 2.49 -11.70 -1.90
C VAL A 139 2.54 -10.84 -0.65
N ILE A 140 2.79 -9.54 -0.80
CA ILE A 140 2.91 -8.63 0.35
C ILE A 140 1.59 -8.52 1.11
N VAL A 141 0.45 -8.43 0.41
CA VAL A 141 -0.86 -8.41 1.09
C VAL A 141 -1.11 -9.73 1.82
N LEU A 142 -0.76 -10.88 1.25
CA LEU A 142 -0.91 -12.17 1.92
C LEU A 142 -0.07 -12.25 3.20
N GLU A 143 1.17 -11.77 3.19
CA GLU A 143 2.04 -11.71 4.36
C GLU A 143 1.46 -10.81 5.47
N LEU A 144 1.01 -9.61 5.10
CA LEU A 144 0.37 -8.67 6.02
C LEU A 144 -0.95 -9.23 6.58
N CYS A 145 -1.73 -9.92 5.75
CA CYS A 145 -2.99 -10.54 6.13
C CYS A 145 -2.77 -11.63 7.19
N ARG A 146 -1.80 -12.52 6.96
CA ARG A 146 -1.39 -13.56 7.93
C ARG A 146 -0.88 -12.96 9.23
N ALA A 147 -0.09 -11.89 9.15
CA ALA A 147 0.38 -11.19 10.34
C ALA A 147 -0.80 -10.58 11.13
N ALA A 148 -1.70 -9.88 10.44
CA ALA A 148 -2.89 -9.29 11.07
C ALA A 148 -3.75 -10.34 11.79
N ILE A 149 -4.02 -11.50 11.16
CA ILE A 149 -4.77 -12.61 11.77
C ILE A 149 -4.11 -13.05 13.06
N ARG A 150 -2.80 -13.38 13.03
CA ARG A 150 -2.05 -13.82 14.22
C ARG A 150 -2.13 -12.80 15.35
N HIS A 151 -1.92 -11.52 15.04
CA HIS A 151 -1.92 -10.47 16.06
C HIS A 151 -3.32 -10.20 16.63
N PHE A 152 -4.38 -10.32 15.81
CA PHE A 152 -5.76 -10.20 16.31
C PHE A 152 -6.10 -11.37 17.25
N GLU A 153 -5.71 -12.58 16.90
CA GLU A 153 -5.89 -13.78 17.73
C GLU A 153 -5.11 -13.68 19.05
N ALA A 154 -3.90 -13.10 19.00
CA ALA A 154 -3.08 -12.80 20.17
C ALA A 154 -3.55 -11.56 20.98
N ARG A 155 -4.57 -10.83 20.51
CA ARG A 155 -5.09 -9.58 21.12
C ARG A 155 -4.05 -8.44 21.19
N GLU A 156 -3.18 -8.40 20.19
CA GLU A 156 -2.09 -7.42 20.06
C GLU A 156 -2.54 -6.23 19.17
N ILE A 157 -3.25 -5.28 19.79
CA ILE A 157 -3.85 -4.13 19.08
C ILE A 157 -2.85 -3.38 18.20
N ALA A 158 -1.71 -2.92 18.73
CA ALA A 158 -0.72 -2.17 17.95
C ALA A 158 -0.32 -2.91 16.68
N ALA A 159 0.17 -4.15 16.84
CA ALA A 159 0.66 -4.96 15.73
C ALA A 159 -0.44 -5.23 14.70
N SER A 160 -1.66 -5.59 15.13
CA SER A 160 -2.81 -5.77 14.24
C SER A 160 -3.08 -4.52 13.40
N TYR A 161 -3.15 -3.34 14.03
CA TYR A 161 -3.51 -2.09 13.37
C TYR A 161 -2.39 -1.58 12.46
N MET A 162 -1.12 -1.80 12.82
CA MET A 162 0.03 -1.56 11.92
C MET A 162 -0.04 -2.42 10.65
N MET A 163 -0.49 -3.68 10.76
CA MET A 163 -0.69 -4.55 9.59
C MET A 163 -1.88 -4.09 8.75
N ILE A 164 -3.03 -3.74 9.37
CA ILE A 164 -4.19 -3.17 8.68
C ILE A 164 -3.80 -1.89 7.92
N ARG A 165 -3.09 -0.96 8.57
CA ARG A 165 -2.55 0.26 7.94
C ARG A 165 -1.79 -0.06 6.66
N SER A 166 -0.82 -0.97 6.77
CA SER A 166 0.05 -1.34 5.67
C SER A 166 -0.73 -2.01 4.54
N MET A 167 -1.75 -2.82 4.84
CA MET A 167 -2.64 -3.40 3.83
C MET A 167 -3.45 -2.34 3.11
N VAL A 168 -4.04 -1.40 3.85
CA VAL A 168 -4.82 -0.29 3.26
C VAL A 168 -3.98 0.53 2.29
N GLU A 169 -2.69 0.78 2.59
CA GLU A 169 -1.77 1.42 1.64
C GLU A 169 -1.54 0.60 0.36
N ARG A 170 -1.39 -0.73 0.50
CA ARG A 170 -1.22 -1.62 -0.65
C ARG A 170 -2.47 -1.63 -1.51
N ILE A 171 -3.66 -1.71 -0.90
CA ILE A 171 -4.95 -1.67 -1.59
C ILE A 171 -5.12 -0.34 -2.34
N ALA A 172 -4.80 0.78 -1.69
CA ALA A 172 -4.84 2.10 -2.32
C ALA A 172 -3.89 2.20 -3.52
N ASN A 173 -2.69 1.62 -3.44
CA ASN A 173 -1.76 1.61 -4.57
C ASN A 173 -2.27 0.75 -5.74
N VAL A 174 -2.88 -0.40 -5.46
CA VAL A 174 -3.49 -1.28 -6.47
C VAL A 174 -4.67 -0.56 -7.15
N ALA A 175 -5.57 0.05 -6.37
CA ALA A 175 -6.67 0.88 -6.90
C ALA A 175 -6.16 2.05 -7.75
N ALA A 176 -5.13 2.76 -7.29
CA ALA A 176 -4.57 3.90 -8.02
C ALA A 176 -3.88 3.51 -9.33
N LEU A 177 -3.38 2.28 -9.47
CA LEU A 177 -2.88 1.78 -10.74
C LEU A 177 -4.04 1.40 -11.68
N GLU A 178 -5.06 0.72 -11.17
CA GLU A 178 -6.25 0.36 -11.94
C GLU A 178 -6.92 1.61 -12.54
N ASP A 179 -7.18 2.63 -11.73
CA ASP A 179 -7.66 3.94 -12.20
C ASP A 179 -6.76 4.55 -13.29
N ALA A 180 -5.43 4.45 -13.12
CA ALA A 180 -4.48 5.03 -14.06
C ALA A 180 -4.48 4.30 -15.42
N LEU A 181 -4.89 3.03 -15.45
CA LEU A 181 -4.91 2.19 -16.65
C LEU A 181 -6.26 2.20 -17.38
N GLN A 182 -7.23 3.02 -16.95
CA GLN A 182 -8.53 3.13 -17.60
C GLN A 182 -8.48 3.55 -19.09
N ASP A 183 -7.50 4.36 -19.48
CA ASP A 183 -7.29 4.72 -20.89
C ASP A 183 -6.79 3.49 -21.68
N PHE A 184 -5.86 2.72 -21.10
CA PHE A 184 -5.35 1.50 -21.70
C PHE A 184 -6.43 0.40 -21.81
N ALA A 185 -7.32 0.32 -20.82
CA ALA A 185 -8.47 -0.58 -20.82
C ALA A 185 -9.34 -0.34 -22.06
N ARG A 186 -9.61 0.92 -22.38
CA ARG A 186 -10.42 1.36 -23.52
C ARG A 186 -9.68 1.41 -24.86
N ALA A 187 -8.35 1.47 -24.83
CA ALA A 187 -7.54 1.59 -26.03
C ALA A 187 -7.68 0.34 -26.95
N THR A 188 -7.81 0.61 -28.25
CA THR A 188 -7.72 -0.37 -29.33
C THR A 188 -6.38 -0.20 -30.04
N ALA A 189 -5.68 -1.30 -30.30
CA ALA A 189 -4.42 -1.25 -31.04
C ALA A 189 -4.71 -0.90 -32.51
N SER A 190 -4.10 0.18 -33.01
CA SER A 190 -4.12 0.49 -34.45
C SER A 190 -3.15 -0.44 -35.19
N PRO A 191 -3.45 -0.87 -36.43
CA PRO A 191 -2.50 -1.60 -37.28
C PRO A 191 -1.18 -0.84 -37.49
N GLU A 192 -1.22 0.50 -37.52
CA GLU A 192 -0.06 1.36 -37.76
C GLU A 192 0.81 1.50 -36.50
N LYS A 193 0.19 1.44 -35.32
CA LYS A 193 0.83 1.65 -34.01
C LYS A 193 0.38 0.62 -32.98
N PRO A 194 0.67 -0.67 -33.20
CA PRO A 194 0.10 -1.76 -32.40
C PRO A 194 0.56 -1.78 -30.93
N SER A 195 1.69 -1.16 -30.60
CA SER A 195 2.27 -1.12 -29.24
C SER A 195 2.09 0.21 -28.52
N GLU A 196 1.58 1.25 -29.19
CA GLU A 196 1.46 2.60 -28.61
C GLU A 196 0.63 2.63 -27.31
N PRO A 197 -0.52 1.94 -27.19
CA PRO A 197 -1.26 1.90 -25.92
C PRO A 197 -0.43 1.39 -24.74
N LEU A 198 0.40 0.37 -24.97
CA LEU A 198 1.23 -0.22 -23.93
C LEU A 198 2.41 0.69 -23.55
N ILE A 199 3.00 1.37 -24.53
CA ILE A 199 4.07 2.37 -24.30
C ILE A 199 3.53 3.53 -23.45
N LEU A 200 2.32 4.03 -23.75
CA LEU A 200 1.69 5.10 -22.98
C LEU A 200 1.33 4.66 -21.55
N ALA A 201 1.08 3.37 -21.32
CA ALA A 201 0.85 2.80 -20.00
C ALA A 201 2.14 2.51 -19.21
N ALA A 202 3.29 2.43 -19.87
CA ALA A 202 4.55 1.95 -19.28
C ALA A 202 4.99 2.76 -18.06
N ASP A 203 4.99 4.09 -18.14
CA ASP A 203 5.36 4.97 -17.01
C ASP A 203 4.42 4.74 -15.81
N LYS A 204 3.11 4.53 -16.05
CA LYS A 204 2.12 4.30 -14.97
C LYS A 204 2.39 2.97 -14.27
N ILE A 205 2.67 1.91 -15.01
CA ILE A 205 2.97 0.56 -14.53
C ILE A 205 4.32 0.53 -13.80
N GLY A 206 5.36 1.05 -14.44
CA GLY A 206 6.71 1.09 -13.90
C GLY A 206 6.78 1.85 -12.59
N LYS A 207 6.09 3.00 -12.50
CA LYS A 207 6.02 3.79 -11.26
C LYS A 207 5.31 3.07 -10.12
N ALA A 208 4.30 2.26 -10.42
CA ALA A 208 3.58 1.48 -9.42
C ALA A 208 4.42 0.30 -8.88
N LEU A 209 5.24 -0.32 -9.73
CA LEU A 209 6.10 -1.46 -9.36
C LEU A 209 7.44 -1.03 -8.72
N TYR A 210 8.10 -0.01 -9.28
CA TYR A 210 9.48 0.38 -8.93
C TYR A 210 9.59 1.74 -8.24
N GLY A 211 8.46 2.37 -7.88
CA GLY A 211 8.43 3.68 -7.25
C GLY A 211 9.43 3.81 -6.11
N THR A 212 10.42 4.70 -6.26
CA THR A 212 11.51 4.88 -5.29
C THR A 212 11.81 6.36 -5.01
N ARG A 213 12.32 6.63 -3.81
CA ARG A 213 12.90 7.93 -3.42
C ARG A 213 14.43 7.91 -3.40
N LEU A 214 15.02 6.71 -3.36
CA LEU A 214 16.46 6.51 -3.25
C LEU A 214 16.99 5.80 -4.50
N ASP A 215 18.20 6.14 -4.90
CA ASP A 215 18.96 5.40 -5.90
C ASP A 215 19.58 4.18 -5.23
N TRP A 216 18.92 3.02 -5.39
CA TRP A 216 19.33 1.76 -4.76
C TRP A 216 20.71 1.27 -5.21
N LEU A 217 21.15 1.62 -6.43
CA LEU A 217 22.48 1.24 -6.91
C LEU A 217 23.57 2.08 -6.25
N LYS A 218 23.31 3.38 -6.04
CA LYS A 218 24.20 4.20 -5.22
C LYS A 218 24.20 3.70 -3.77
N LEU A 219 23.01 3.45 -3.24
CA LEU A 219 22.81 2.98 -1.86
C LEU A 219 23.60 1.70 -1.56
N SER A 220 23.61 0.73 -2.47
CA SER A 220 24.34 -0.54 -2.29
C SER A 220 25.86 -0.38 -2.22
N ASN A 221 26.40 0.75 -2.68
CA ASN A 221 27.82 1.03 -2.72
C ASN A 221 28.23 2.16 -1.75
N SER A 222 27.30 2.61 -0.90
CA SER A 222 27.48 3.76 -0.02
C SER A 222 27.54 3.31 1.44
N ASP A 223 28.25 4.06 2.29
CA ASP A 223 28.17 3.92 3.74
C ASP A 223 27.04 4.79 4.28
N LEU A 224 26.00 4.15 4.83
CA LEU A 224 24.81 4.83 5.37
C LEU A 224 25.12 5.78 6.55
N ARG A 225 26.28 5.65 7.20
CA ARG A 225 26.68 6.53 8.31
C ARG A 225 27.31 7.85 7.84
N THR A 226 27.89 7.85 6.65
CA THR A 226 28.74 8.95 6.18
C THR A 226 28.26 9.58 4.88
N THR A 227 27.45 8.87 4.08
CA THR A 227 26.95 9.37 2.80
C THR A 227 25.80 10.34 3.02
N ALA A 228 25.86 11.52 2.38
CA ALA A 228 24.78 12.49 2.45
C ALA A 228 23.51 11.96 1.76
N LYS A 229 22.34 12.34 2.29
CA LYS A 229 21.03 11.88 1.78
C LYS A 229 20.80 12.33 0.33
N GLU A 230 21.28 13.52 0.00
CA GLU A 230 21.13 14.14 -1.32
C GLU A 230 21.85 13.32 -2.39
N ASP A 231 23.02 12.74 -2.05
CA ASP A 231 23.79 11.89 -2.96
C ASP A 231 23.08 10.56 -3.26
N LEU A 232 22.27 10.10 -2.31
CA LEU A 232 21.47 8.87 -2.37
C LEU A 232 20.08 9.08 -2.97
N THR A 233 19.66 10.33 -3.19
CA THR A 233 18.31 10.64 -3.69
C THR A 233 18.17 10.20 -5.14
N TYR A 234 17.02 9.60 -5.45
CA TYR A 234 16.70 9.22 -6.83
C TYR A 234 16.47 10.47 -7.69
N VAL A 235 17.26 10.60 -8.76
CA VAL A 235 17.07 11.63 -9.78
C VAL A 235 16.63 10.95 -11.07
N ARG A 236 15.49 11.41 -11.62
CA ARG A 236 14.98 10.91 -12.90
C ARG A 236 16.01 11.15 -13.99
N LYS A 237 16.46 10.08 -14.66
CA LYS A 237 17.32 10.18 -15.83
C LYS A 237 16.48 10.55 -17.06
N GLN A 238 17.02 11.42 -17.92
CA GLN A 238 16.40 11.70 -19.21
C GLN A 238 16.33 10.41 -20.04
N LEU A 239 15.29 10.28 -20.86
CA LEU A 239 15.07 9.12 -21.73
C LEU A 239 14.90 7.76 -21.02
N THR A 240 14.67 7.72 -19.70
CA THR A 240 14.23 6.51 -18.99
C THR A 240 12.77 6.62 -18.53
N MET A 241 12.20 5.49 -18.12
CA MET A 241 10.92 5.40 -17.42
C MET A 241 10.97 6.18 -16.10
N ASP A 242 9.90 6.90 -15.76
CA ASP A 242 9.81 7.58 -14.45
C ASP A 242 9.41 6.59 -13.36
N VAL A 243 10.34 6.32 -12.44
CA VAL A 243 10.11 5.46 -11.26
C VAL A 243 10.17 6.24 -9.95
N SER A 244 9.90 7.55 -9.97
CA SER A 244 9.76 8.33 -8.72
C SER A 244 8.62 7.77 -7.85
N ALA A 245 8.80 7.72 -6.53
CA ALA A 245 7.73 7.25 -5.65
C ALA A 245 6.53 8.22 -5.69
N ARG A 246 5.31 7.66 -5.77
CA ARG A 246 4.08 8.44 -5.58
C ARG A 246 3.89 8.79 -4.10
N ASN A 247 3.17 9.88 -3.83
CA ASN A 247 2.72 10.18 -2.48
C ASN A 247 1.61 9.19 -2.10
N VAL A 248 1.78 8.46 -0.98
CA VAL A 248 0.79 7.50 -0.49
C VAL A 248 -0.58 8.15 -0.27
N LEU A 249 -0.62 9.41 0.19
CA LEU A 249 -1.86 10.14 0.41
C LEU A 249 -2.63 10.36 -0.89
N SER A 250 -1.93 10.60 -2.00
CA SER A 250 -2.61 10.75 -3.30
C SER A 250 -3.29 9.47 -3.78
N SER A 251 -2.74 8.29 -3.44
CA SER A 251 -3.40 7.00 -3.70
C SER A 251 -4.56 6.80 -2.74
N MET A 252 -4.43 7.25 -1.49
CA MET A 252 -5.49 7.15 -0.49
C MET A 252 -6.69 8.02 -0.83
N ASP A 253 -6.47 9.25 -1.29
CA ASP A 253 -7.53 10.17 -1.73
C ASP A 253 -8.33 9.60 -2.91
N LYS A 254 -7.70 8.79 -3.76
CA LYS A 254 -8.43 8.06 -4.82
C LYS A 254 -9.27 6.93 -4.24
N LEU A 255 -8.72 6.17 -3.28
CA LEU A 255 -9.46 5.11 -2.62
C LEU A 255 -10.66 5.66 -1.83
N ASP A 256 -10.55 6.85 -1.25
CA ASP A 256 -11.63 7.52 -0.49
C ASP A 256 -12.85 7.86 -1.34
N LYS A 257 -12.67 8.05 -2.66
CA LYS A 257 -13.78 8.19 -3.62
C LYS A 257 -14.59 6.89 -3.78
N ARG A 258 -14.01 5.74 -3.44
CA ARG A 258 -14.63 4.41 -3.54
C ARG A 258 -15.12 3.92 -2.18
N ILE A 259 -14.41 4.28 -1.11
CA ILE A 259 -14.70 3.88 0.27
C ILE A 259 -14.62 5.11 1.15
N ARG A 260 -15.78 5.72 1.40
CA ARG A 260 -15.86 6.98 2.12
C ARG A 260 -15.32 6.83 3.54
N GLY A 261 -14.39 7.70 3.93
CA GLY A 261 -13.81 7.72 5.27
C GLY A 261 -12.57 6.84 5.43
N ILE A 262 -12.10 6.17 4.38
CA ILE A 262 -10.82 5.44 4.40
C ILE A 262 -9.65 6.39 4.64
N ARG A 263 -9.73 7.65 4.17
CA ARG A 263 -8.67 8.65 4.40
C ARG A 263 -8.50 8.97 5.88
N VAL A 264 -9.60 9.18 6.58
CA VAL A 264 -9.62 9.44 8.03
C VAL A 264 -9.24 8.18 8.80
N SER A 265 -9.76 7.02 8.38
CA SER A 265 -9.39 5.73 8.99
C SER A 265 -7.89 5.48 8.88
N TYR A 266 -7.28 5.83 7.75
CA TYR A 266 -5.84 5.75 7.54
C TYR A 266 -5.05 6.69 8.48
N ASP A 267 -5.53 7.91 8.73
CA ASP A 267 -4.90 8.80 9.72
C ASP A 267 -4.94 8.19 11.13
N VAL A 268 -6.08 7.65 11.54
CA VAL A 268 -6.19 6.93 12.82
C VAL A 268 -5.25 5.73 12.87
N LEU A 269 -5.13 4.96 11.79
CA LEU A 269 -4.19 3.85 11.68
C LEU A 269 -2.72 4.29 11.78
N CYS A 270 -2.38 5.52 11.37
CA CYS A 270 -1.03 6.05 11.51
C CYS A 270 -0.66 6.37 12.96
N GLU A 271 -1.65 6.65 13.83
CA GLU A 271 -1.43 6.84 15.27
C GLU A 271 -0.87 5.59 15.97
N PHE A 272 -1.01 4.41 15.36
CA PHE A 272 -0.48 3.13 15.85
C PHE A 272 0.92 2.78 15.28
N LEU A 273 1.42 3.56 14.33
CA LEU A 273 2.77 3.40 13.75
C LEU A 273 3.75 4.45 14.28
N HIS A 274 3.26 5.66 14.53
CA HIS A 274 4.04 6.76 15.06
C HIS A 274 3.85 6.86 16.58
N PRO A 275 4.84 7.37 17.33
CA PRO A 275 4.76 7.48 18.78
C PRO A 275 3.76 8.56 19.21
N ASN A 276 2.47 8.26 19.04
CA ASN A 276 1.34 9.15 19.28
C ASN A 276 0.30 8.48 20.21
N VAL A 277 -0.96 8.90 20.12
CA VAL A 277 -2.03 8.42 21.02
C VAL A 277 -2.33 6.92 20.86
N GLY A 278 -2.04 6.35 19.68
CA GLY A 278 -2.20 4.92 19.43
C GLY A 278 -1.27 4.05 20.27
N ASP A 279 -0.08 4.53 20.64
CA ASP A 279 0.82 3.81 21.56
C ASP A 279 0.23 3.73 22.97
N LEU A 280 -0.26 4.87 23.49
CA LEU A 280 -0.95 4.93 24.78
C LEU A 280 -2.14 3.97 24.81
N TYR A 281 -2.94 3.96 23.75
CA TYR A 281 -4.08 3.07 23.61
C TYR A 281 -3.68 1.60 23.50
N SER A 282 -2.64 1.30 22.75
CA SER A 282 -2.13 -0.06 22.59
C SER A 282 -1.51 -0.62 23.85
N ALA A 283 -0.97 0.22 24.72
CA ALA A 283 -0.41 -0.17 26.02
C ALA A 283 -1.45 -0.12 27.15
N THR A 284 -2.64 0.43 26.92
CA THR A 284 -3.72 0.47 27.93
C THR A 284 -4.32 -0.92 28.13
N LEU A 285 -4.21 -1.46 29.34
CA LEU A 285 -4.89 -2.67 29.79
C LEU A 285 -6.33 -2.36 30.21
N LYS A 286 -6.54 -1.26 30.95
CA LYS A 286 -7.85 -0.78 31.41
C LYS A 286 -7.92 0.73 31.42
N ALA A 287 -9.10 1.30 31.19
CA ALA A 287 -9.33 2.73 31.34
C ALA A 287 -10.61 3.00 32.14
N THR A 288 -10.60 3.94 33.07
CA THR A 288 -11.84 4.41 33.69
C THR A 288 -11.95 5.91 33.52
N SER A 289 -13.16 6.40 33.33
CA SER A 289 -13.41 7.83 33.36
C SER A 289 -14.52 8.16 34.33
N TYR A 290 -14.32 9.24 35.08
CA TYR A 290 -15.36 9.81 35.95
C TYR A 290 -15.29 11.33 35.86
N SER A 291 -16.43 11.98 36.05
CA SER A 291 -16.48 13.44 36.19
C SER A 291 -16.55 13.79 37.66
N ASP A 292 -15.77 14.77 38.10
CA ASP A 292 -15.88 15.29 39.46
C ASP A 292 -17.09 16.24 39.61
N ALA A 293 -17.28 16.75 40.83
CA ALA A 293 -18.38 17.65 41.16
C ALA A 293 -18.38 18.97 40.37
N PHE A 294 -17.25 19.33 39.74
CA PHE A 294 -17.10 20.53 38.92
C PHE A 294 -17.25 20.23 37.42
N GLY A 295 -17.54 18.98 37.05
CA GLY A 295 -17.64 18.54 35.67
C GLY A 295 -16.29 18.26 35.01
N THR A 296 -15.18 18.26 35.75
CA THR A 296 -13.86 17.90 35.20
C THR A 296 -13.83 16.40 34.93
N ARG A 297 -13.53 16.01 33.68
CA ARG A 297 -13.40 14.61 33.30
C ARG A 297 -12.00 14.09 33.66
N HIS A 298 -11.94 13.13 34.57
CA HIS A 298 -10.73 12.39 34.93
C HIS A 298 -10.69 11.08 34.14
N VAL A 299 -9.54 10.76 33.55
CA VAL A 299 -9.31 9.48 32.85
C VAL A 299 -8.12 8.79 33.50
N ILE A 300 -8.33 7.60 34.04
CA ILE A 300 -7.29 6.77 34.65
C ILE A 300 -7.03 5.58 33.73
N ARG A 301 -5.76 5.30 33.44
CA ARG A 301 -5.35 4.16 32.60
C ARG A 301 -4.39 3.26 33.35
N GLU A 302 -4.65 1.96 33.29
CA GLU A 302 -3.68 0.93 33.66
C GLU A 302 -2.88 0.59 32.42
N ILE A 303 -1.56 0.82 32.45
CA ILE A 303 -0.66 0.63 31.30
C ILE A 303 0.25 -0.57 31.57
N GLY A 304 0.37 -1.48 30.61
CA GLY A 304 1.22 -2.65 30.76
C GLY A 304 1.13 -3.66 29.63
N LEU A 305 1.76 -4.81 29.85
CA LEU A 305 1.67 -5.97 28.96
C LEU A 305 0.53 -6.88 29.42
N GLY A 306 -0.26 -7.39 28.47
CA GLY A 306 -1.31 -8.36 28.76
C GLY A 306 -2.60 -8.15 27.99
N ALA A 307 -3.63 -8.88 28.43
CA ALA A 307 -4.96 -8.81 27.85
C ALA A 307 -5.60 -7.44 28.15
N LYS A 308 -6.19 -6.85 27.12
CA LYS A 308 -6.82 -5.54 27.19
C LYS A 308 -8.31 -5.71 27.48
N ASP A 309 -8.82 -4.92 28.40
CA ASP A 309 -10.24 -4.89 28.75
C ASP A 309 -10.96 -3.86 27.90
N SER A 310 -11.55 -4.33 26.80
CA SER A 310 -12.33 -3.50 25.87
C SER A 310 -13.56 -2.85 26.52
N SER A 311 -14.05 -3.35 27.67
CA SER A 311 -15.22 -2.78 28.36
C SER A 311 -14.94 -1.45 29.07
N THR A 312 -13.67 -1.06 29.16
CA THR A 312 -13.22 0.06 29.99
C THR A 312 -12.78 1.26 29.12
N ALA A 313 -12.40 1.03 27.86
CA ALA A 313 -11.99 2.06 26.90
C ALA A 313 -13.04 2.28 25.79
N LEU A 314 -14.29 2.56 26.14
CA LEU A 314 -15.42 2.56 25.20
C LEU A 314 -15.27 3.54 24.03
N ASP A 315 -14.83 4.78 24.27
CA ASP A 315 -14.60 5.77 23.21
C ASP A 315 -13.61 5.26 22.16
N LEU A 316 -12.54 4.60 22.62
CA LEU A 316 -11.54 4.00 21.75
C LEU A 316 -12.13 2.82 20.96
N MET A 317 -12.91 1.95 21.62
CA MET A 317 -13.57 0.83 20.96
C MET A 317 -14.52 1.31 19.86
N ALA A 318 -15.23 2.42 20.08
CA ALA A 318 -16.12 3.02 19.09
C ALA A 318 -15.35 3.52 17.84
N VAL A 319 -14.23 4.20 18.03
CA VAL A 319 -13.36 4.65 16.93
C VAL A 319 -12.75 3.45 16.20
N MET A 320 -12.21 2.49 16.94
CA MET A 320 -11.58 1.29 16.39
C MET A 320 -12.56 0.42 15.61
N SER A 321 -13.83 0.36 16.05
CA SER A 321 -14.89 -0.34 15.32
C SER A 321 -15.14 0.30 13.94
N GLN A 322 -15.21 1.63 13.87
CA GLN A 322 -15.37 2.35 12.59
C GLN A 322 -14.19 2.12 11.67
N VAL A 323 -12.96 2.25 12.19
CA VAL A 323 -11.73 2.01 11.42
C VAL A 323 -11.69 0.60 10.85
N LEU A 324 -12.04 -0.41 11.65
CA LEU A 324 -12.07 -1.80 11.17
C LEU A 324 -13.17 -2.03 10.14
N ALA A 325 -14.37 -1.49 10.35
CA ALA A 325 -15.47 -1.63 9.40
C ALA A 325 -15.07 -1.07 8.01
N ILE A 326 -14.54 0.16 7.99
CA ILE A 326 -14.06 0.82 6.76
C ILE A 326 -12.88 0.05 6.15
N SER A 327 -11.95 -0.44 6.97
CA SER A 327 -10.82 -1.24 6.48
C SER A 327 -11.28 -2.59 5.89
N CYS A 328 -12.35 -3.19 6.41
CA CYS A 328 -12.94 -4.40 5.87
C CYS A 328 -13.51 -4.19 4.47
N GLU A 329 -14.13 -3.04 4.20
CA GLU A 329 -14.59 -2.69 2.85
C GLU A 329 -13.41 -2.64 1.87
N ALA A 330 -12.27 -2.06 2.29
CA ALA A 330 -11.07 -2.01 1.46
C ALA A 330 -10.50 -3.42 1.18
N ILE A 331 -10.45 -4.27 2.21
CA ILE A 331 -10.02 -5.67 2.11
C ILE A 331 -10.91 -6.45 1.14
N GLN A 332 -12.24 -6.26 1.21
CA GLN A 332 -13.20 -6.91 0.33
C GLN A 332 -13.13 -6.41 -1.12
N LEU A 333 -12.73 -5.16 -1.33
CA LEU A 333 -12.59 -4.56 -2.65
C LEU A 333 -11.36 -5.08 -3.41
N LEU A 334 -10.31 -5.50 -2.70
CA LEU A 334 -9.04 -5.88 -3.34
C LEU A 334 -9.17 -7.00 -4.38
N PRO A 335 -9.86 -8.13 -4.13
CA PRO A 335 -9.98 -9.21 -5.11
C PRO A 335 -10.57 -8.75 -6.46
N SER A 336 -11.56 -7.85 -6.46
CA SER A 336 -12.17 -7.38 -7.72
C SER A 336 -11.21 -6.48 -8.50
N ILE A 337 -10.53 -5.53 -7.83
CA ILE A 337 -9.52 -4.67 -8.48
C ILE A 337 -8.38 -5.53 -9.06
N MET A 338 -7.91 -6.53 -8.32
CA MET A 338 -6.87 -7.43 -8.81
C MET A 338 -7.34 -8.25 -10.02
N ALA A 339 -8.61 -8.66 -10.07
CA ALA A 339 -9.18 -9.38 -11.22
C ALA A 339 -9.26 -8.49 -12.47
N GLU A 340 -9.64 -7.21 -12.31
CA GLU A 340 -9.64 -6.23 -13.40
C GLU A 340 -8.24 -5.99 -13.95
N LEU A 341 -7.26 -5.75 -13.07
CA LEU A 341 -5.86 -5.59 -13.45
C LEU A 341 -5.28 -6.87 -14.10
N ASP A 342 -5.72 -8.05 -13.69
CA ASP A 342 -5.37 -9.32 -14.34
C ASP A 342 -5.85 -9.39 -15.78
N ALA A 343 -7.09 -8.97 -16.03
CA ALA A 343 -7.63 -8.90 -17.39
C ALA A 343 -6.82 -7.91 -18.25
N LEU A 344 -6.43 -6.76 -17.68
CA LEU A 344 -5.56 -5.80 -18.34
C LEU A 344 -4.15 -6.36 -18.57
N SER A 345 -3.62 -7.12 -17.62
CA SER A 345 -2.33 -7.82 -17.74
C SER A 345 -2.34 -8.83 -18.88
N LYS A 346 -3.39 -9.64 -19.00
CA LYS A 346 -3.56 -10.59 -20.12
C LYS A 346 -3.63 -9.84 -21.47
N LYS A 347 -4.46 -8.80 -21.56
CA LYS A 347 -4.56 -7.93 -22.74
C LYS A 347 -3.18 -7.34 -23.13
N ALA A 348 -2.42 -6.84 -22.15
CA ALA A 348 -1.09 -6.29 -22.37
C ALA A 348 -0.09 -7.34 -22.86
N ASN A 349 -0.11 -8.55 -22.28
CA ASN A 349 0.78 -9.64 -22.69
C ASN A 349 0.46 -10.14 -24.10
N ASP A 350 -0.82 -10.25 -24.47
CA ASP A 350 -1.22 -10.66 -25.82
C ASP A 350 -0.78 -9.64 -26.88
N MET A 351 -0.98 -8.35 -26.59
CA MET A 351 -0.52 -7.25 -27.45
C MET A 351 1.00 -7.24 -27.61
N ALA A 352 1.74 -7.34 -26.49
CA ALA A 352 3.19 -7.40 -26.49
C ALA A 352 3.72 -8.62 -27.27
N LYS A 353 3.10 -9.78 -27.09
CA LYS A 353 3.46 -11.02 -27.79
C LYS A 353 3.25 -10.90 -29.30
N GLY A 354 2.08 -10.41 -29.73
CA GLY A 354 1.77 -10.20 -31.15
C GLY A 354 2.79 -9.27 -31.80
N PHE A 355 3.05 -8.13 -31.17
CA PHE A 355 4.01 -7.15 -31.65
C PHE A 355 5.45 -7.69 -31.70
N ALA A 356 5.94 -8.28 -30.60
CA ALA A 356 7.27 -8.86 -30.55
C ALA A 356 7.48 -9.95 -31.62
N HIS A 357 6.43 -10.72 -31.94
CA HIS A 357 6.48 -11.74 -32.98
C HIS A 357 6.54 -11.17 -34.40
N VAL A 358 5.95 -10.00 -34.65
CA VAL A 358 6.09 -9.27 -35.91
C VAL A 358 7.48 -8.64 -36.01
N VAL A 359 7.90 -7.89 -34.98
CA VAL A 359 9.19 -7.17 -34.97
C VAL A 359 10.36 -8.14 -35.13
N ARG A 360 10.35 -9.30 -34.45
CA ARG A 360 11.40 -10.32 -34.62
C ARG A 360 11.46 -10.89 -36.04
N LYS A 361 10.32 -11.01 -36.73
CA LYS A 361 10.26 -11.53 -38.12
C LYS A 361 10.87 -10.53 -39.10
N ASN A 362 10.74 -9.23 -38.82
CA ASN A 362 11.34 -8.17 -39.62
C ASN A 362 12.83 -7.99 -39.33
N HIS A 363 13.30 -8.41 -38.15
CA HIS A 363 14.70 -8.31 -37.72
C HIS A 363 15.37 -9.68 -37.53
N LYS A 364 15.11 -10.65 -38.41
CA LYS A 364 15.60 -12.04 -38.28
C LYS A 364 17.11 -12.14 -38.10
N THR A 365 17.89 -11.26 -38.72
CA THR A 365 19.35 -11.24 -38.62
C THR A 365 19.84 -10.95 -37.19
N LEU A 366 19.01 -10.33 -36.35
CA LEU A 366 19.34 -10.02 -34.95
C LEU A 366 19.04 -11.17 -33.98
N PHE A 367 18.35 -12.24 -34.41
CA PHE A 367 17.85 -13.29 -33.52
C PHE A 367 18.13 -14.71 -34.05
N ARG A 368 18.62 -15.57 -33.16
CA ARG A 368 18.81 -17.01 -33.38
C ARG A 368 17.62 -17.79 -32.80
N LYS A 369 17.40 -19.02 -33.27
CA LYS A 369 16.23 -19.85 -32.86
C LYS A 369 16.26 -20.26 -31.39
N ASP A 370 17.46 -20.38 -30.82
CA ASP A 370 17.75 -20.72 -29.44
C ASP A 370 17.73 -19.51 -28.49
N ASP A 371 17.75 -18.29 -29.03
CA ASP A 371 17.58 -17.09 -28.23
C ASP A 371 16.23 -17.11 -27.48
N LEU A 372 16.22 -16.49 -26.30
CA LEU A 372 14.98 -16.25 -25.57
C LEU A 372 14.08 -15.28 -26.34
N CYS A 373 12.77 -15.53 -26.35
CA CYS A 373 11.82 -14.75 -27.14
C CYS A 373 11.74 -13.29 -26.66
N PRO A 374 11.65 -12.31 -27.57
CA PRO A 374 11.47 -10.90 -27.22
C PRO A 374 10.14 -10.55 -26.55
N CYS A 375 9.13 -11.43 -26.61
CA CYS A 375 7.91 -11.26 -25.82
C CYS A 375 8.09 -11.50 -24.31
N LEU A 376 9.31 -11.82 -23.86
CA LEU A 376 9.69 -12.04 -22.46
C LEU A 376 8.95 -13.19 -21.75
N SER A 377 8.33 -14.11 -22.51
CA SER A 377 7.64 -15.31 -21.99
C SER A 377 8.53 -16.34 -21.28
N GLY A 378 9.85 -16.15 -21.29
CA GLY A 378 10.82 -17.13 -20.79
C GLY A 378 11.07 -18.33 -21.72
N MET A 379 10.34 -18.43 -22.83
CA MET A 379 10.55 -19.46 -23.85
C MET A 379 11.59 -19.03 -24.89
N THR A 380 12.25 -20.00 -25.53
CA THR A 380 13.08 -19.73 -26.71
C THR A 380 12.22 -19.38 -27.92
N ILE A 381 12.78 -18.68 -28.90
CA ILE A 381 12.07 -18.31 -30.15
C ILE A 381 11.50 -19.54 -30.85
N ARG A 382 12.23 -20.67 -30.84
CA ARG A 382 11.76 -21.95 -31.39
C ARG A 382 10.47 -22.47 -30.72
N LYS A 383 10.32 -22.27 -29.42
CA LYS A 383 9.20 -22.79 -28.63
C LYS A 383 8.05 -21.78 -28.48
N CYS A 384 8.33 -20.48 -28.64
CA CYS A 384 7.36 -19.42 -28.47
C CYS A 384 6.57 -19.14 -29.77
N ARG A 385 5.40 -19.80 -29.87
CA ARG A 385 4.46 -19.67 -31.00
C ARG A 385 3.69 -18.37 -30.97
#